data_AF-A0A505IPK7-F1
#
_entry.id   AF-A0A505IPK7-F1
#
_cell.length_a   1.000
_cell.length_b   1.000
_cell.length_c   1.000
_cell.angle_alpha   90.00
_cell.angle_beta   90.00
_cell.angle_gamma   90.00
#
_symmetry.space_group_name_H-M   'P 1'
#
loop_
_entity.id
_entity.type
_entity.pdbx_description
1 polymer ?
#
loop_
_entity_poly.entity_id
_entity_poly.type
_entity_poly.pdbx_seq_one_letter_code
_entity_poly.pdbx_strand_id
1 'polypeptide(L)'
;MKIDKIEYKRVINGAGHLEYDLLQYVEKNRATAAQNLKQSEIDYLLEKDIQHRIIQHARKSFFGDTIVLKDEYAEDYLLLKKYTDMFQESF
;
A
#
# COMPACT_ATOMS: atom_id res chain seq x y z
N MET A 1 9.30 -9.55 8.32
CA MET A 1 9.00 -9.85 6.90
C MET A 1 10.12 -9.44 5.94
N LYS A 2 10.42 -10.24 4.90
CA LYS A 2 11.34 -9.90 3.80
C LYS A 2 10.55 -9.69 2.51
N ILE A 3 10.86 -8.64 1.77
CA ILE A 3 10.14 -8.22 0.56
C ILE A 3 11.16 -8.00 -0.56
N ASP A 4 10.81 -8.37 -1.79
CA ASP A 4 11.60 -7.98 -2.96
C ASP A 4 11.67 -6.44 -3.09
N LYS A 5 12.84 -5.91 -3.45
CA LYS A 5 13.05 -4.46 -3.53
C LYS A 5 12.23 -3.79 -4.64
N ILE A 6 11.98 -4.47 -5.75
CA ILE A 6 11.17 -3.94 -6.85
C ILE A 6 9.71 -3.88 -6.41
N GLU A 7 9.22 -4.95 -5.79
CA GLU A 7 7.87 -4.99 -5.19
C GLU A 7 7.70 -3.89 -4.15
N TYR A 8 8.63 -3.76 -3.20
CA TYR A 8 8.59 -2.73 -2.18
C TYR A 8 8.51 -1.33 -2.79
N LYS A 9 9.34 -1.02 -3.79
CA LYS A 9 9.31 0.27 -4.48
C LYS A 9 7.98 0.52 -5.18
N ARG A 10 7.42 -0.49 -5.85
CA ARG A 10 6.13 -0.37 -6.55
C ARG A 10 5.02 -0.04 -5.56
N VAL A 11 4.91 -0.78 -4.46
CA VAL A 11 3.90 -0.56 -3.42
C VAL A 11 4.06 0.82 -2.78
N ILE A 12 5.27 1.19 -2.36
CA ILE A 12 5.51 2.48 -1.70
C ILE A 12 5.28 3.66 -2.64
N ASN A 13 5.66 3.55 -3.92
CA ASN A 13 5.41 4.63 -4.87
C ASN A 13 3.91 4.75 -5.20
N GLY A 14 3.20 3.63 -5.38
CA GLY A 14 1.75 3.62 -5.60
C GLY A 14 1.00 4.21 -4.40
N ALA A 15 1.44 3.89 -3.18
CA ALA A 15 0.87 4.44 -1.96
C ALA A 15 0.98 5.97 -1.86
N GLY A 16 1.96 6.59 -2.51
CA GLY A 16 2.07 8.05 -2.58
C GLY A 16 0.93 8.72 -3.34
N HIS A 17 0.16 7.93 -4.11
CA HIS A 17 -1.00 8.38 -4.85
C HIS A 17 -2.31 7.76 -4.33
N LEU A 18 -2.29 7.13 -3.15
CA LEU A 18 -3.40 6.31 -2.65
C LEU A 18 -4.74 7.05 -2.61
N GLU A 19 -4.76 8.30 -2.15
CA GLU A 19 -5.98 9.11 -2.07
C GLU A 19 -6.52 9.46 -3.48
N TYR A 20 -5.62 9.81 -4.40
CA TYR A 20 -5.99 10.10 -5.78
C TYR A 20 -6.52 8.84 -6.49
N ASP A 21 -5.82 7.72 -6.32
CA ASP A 21 -6.17 6.43 -6.90
C ASP A 21 -7.52 5.92 -6.37
N LEU A 22 -7.81 6.14 -5.08
CA LEU A 22 -9.12 5.87 -4.49
C LEU A 22 -10.24 6.65 -5.19
N LEU A 23 -10.07 7.97 -5.37
CA LEU A 23 -11.07 8.81 -6.02
C LEU A 23 -11.35 8.34 -7.45
N GLN A 24 -10.28 8.05 -8.20
CA GLN A 24 -10.36 7.53 -9.56
C GLN A 24 -11.03 6.15 -9.62
N TYR A 25 -10.70 5.25 -8.68
CA TYR A 25 -11.31 3.94 -8.58
C TYR A 25 -12.82 4.04 -8.31
N VAL A 26 -13.22 4.88 -7.35
CA VAL A 26 -14.65 5.10 -7.02
C VAL A 26 -15.40 5.70 -8.20
N GLU A 27 -14.78 6.62 -8.94
CA GLU A 27 -15.38 7.23 -10.13
C GLU A 27 -15.63 6.19 -11.24
N LYS A 28 -14.64 5.34 -11.53
CA LYS A 28 -14.75 4.29 -12.56
C LYS A 28 -15.66 3.13 -12.14
N ASN A 29 -15.67 2.78 -10.86
CA ASN A 29 -16.33 1.58 -10.32
C ASN A 29 -17.55 1.92 -9.44
N ARG A 30 -18.25 3.04 -9.69
CA ARG A 30 -19.35 3.52 -8.81
C ARG A 30 -20.36 2.45 -8.38
N ALA A 31 -20.68 1.51 -9.27
CA ALA A 31 -21.66 0.45 -9.01
C ALA A 31 -21.17 -0.63 -8.02
N THR A 32 -19.86 -0.87 -7.94
CA THR A 32 -19.26 -1.97 -7.17
C THR A 32 -18.26 -1.52 -6.10
N ALA A 33 -17.84 -0.25 -6.13
CA ALA A 33 -16.83 0.28 -5.22
C ALA A 33 -17.19 0.09 -3.74
N ALA A 34 -18.45 0.29 -3.35
CA ALA A 34 -18.90 0.11 -1.98
C ALA A 34 -18.83 -1.36 -1.49
N GLN A 35 -18.78 -2.34 -2.40
CA GLN A 35 -18.65 -3.76 -2.07
C GLN A 35 -17.18 -4.18 -1.96
N ASN A 36 -16.31 -3.56 -2.76
CA ASN A 36 -14.90 -3.92 -2.85
C ASN A 36 -14.01 -3.14 -1.88
N LEU A 37 -14.43 -1.94 -1.49
CA LEU A 37 -13.69 -1.06 -0.59
C LEU A 37 -14.21 -1.18 0.84
N LYS A 38 -13.30 -1.51 1.75
CA LYS A 38 -13.53 -1.31 3.17
C LYS A 38 -12.96 0.05 3.58
N GLN A 39 -13.85 1.04 3.68
CA GLN A 39 -13.46 2.44 3.92
C GLN A 39 -12.60 2.61 5.18
N SER A 40 -12.92 1.90 6.27
CA SER A 40 -12.15 1.96 7.52
C SER A 40 -10.68 1.54 7.37
N GLU A 41 -10.37 0.63 6.44
CA GLU A 41 -8.99 0.22 6.18
C GLU A 41 -8.23 1.32 5.42
N ILE A 42 -8.91 2.00 4.49
CA ILE A 42 -8.33 3.08 3.70
C ILE A 42 -8.13 4.32 4.57
N ASP A 43 -9.12 4.68 5.37
CA ASP A 43 -9.02 5.77 6.35
C ASP A 43 -7.84 5.53 7.29
N TYR A 44 -7.67 4.30 7.80
CA TYR A 44 -6.52 3.93 8.60
C TYR A 44 -5.19 4.15 7.87
N LEU A 45 -5.07 3.72 6.61
CA LEU A 45 -3.85 3.90 5.81
C LEU A 45 -3.48 5.38 5.64
N LEU A 46 -4.48 6.23 5.36
CA LEU A 46 -4.31 7.67 5.13
C LEU A 46 -4.07 8.44 6.43
N GLU A 47 -4.92 8.26 7.44
CA GLU A 47 -4.84 9.00 8.71
C GLU A 47 -3.60 8.66 9.53
N LYS A 48 -3.12 7.42 9.45
CA LYS A 48 -1.90 6.99 10.17
C LYS A 48 -0.63 7.13 9.35
N ASP A 49 -0.72 7.67 8.13
CA ASP A 49 0.40 7.84 7.21
C ASP A 49 1.26 6.55 7.12
N ILE A 50 0.58 5.42 6.87
CA ILE A 50 1.18 4.09 6.95
C ILE A 50 2.33 3.95 5.95
N GLN A 51 2.22 4.58 4.77
CA GLN A 51 3.31 4.67 3.81
C GLN A 51 4.58 5.24 4.46
N HIS A 52 4.49 6.39 5.11
CA HIS A 52 5.63 7.03 5.74
C HIS A 52 6.19 6.20 6.91
N ARG A 53 5.32 5.61 7.73
CA ARG A 53 5.74 4.72 8.83
C ARG A 53 6.53 3.52 8.31
N ILE A 54 6.06 2.87 7.23
CA ILE A 54 6.79 1.77 6.61
C ILE A 54 8.15 2.23 6.08
N ILE A 55 8.23 3.39 5.41
CA ILE A 55 9.49 3.95 4.91
C ILE A 55 10.51 4.15 6.03
N GLN A 56 10.08 4.70 7.17
CA GLN A 56 10.96 4.95 8.32
C GLN A 56 11.52 3.67 8.94
N HIS A 57 10.77 2.57 8.89
CA HIS A 57 11.13 1.31 9.54
C HIS A 57 11.68 0.25 8.58
N ALA A 58 11.64 0.50 7.27
CA ALA A 58 12.23 -0.34 6.25
C ALA A 58 13.77 -0.30 6.31
N ARG A 59 14.39 -1.48 6.21
CA ARG A 59 15.84 -1.62 6.12
C ARG A 59 16.22 -2.42 4.89
N LYS A 60 17.29 -2.02 4.21
CA LYS A 60 17.86 -2.83 3.11
C LYS A 60 18.59 -4.04 3.69
N SER A 61 18.45 -5.19 3.03
CA SER A 61 19.30 -6.35 3.31
C SER A 61 20.77 -6.07 2.95
N PHE A 62 21.68 -6.89 3.48
CA PHE A 62 23.11 -6.79 3.16
C PHE A 62 23.43 -6.94 1.67
N PHE A 63 22.67 -7.76 0.93
CA PHE A 63 22.83 -7.94 -0.51
C PHE A 63 22.05 -6.90 -1.34
N GLY A 64 21.20 -6.09 -0.69
CA GLY A 64 20.52 -4.94 -1.29
C GLY A 64 19.42 -5.27 -2.30
N ASP A 65 19.06 -6.55 -2.40
CA ASP A 65 18.01 -7.14 -3.24
C ASP A 65 16.64 -7.15 -2.56
N THR A 66 16.64 -7.16 -1.22
CA THR A 66 15.45 -7.29 -0.40
C THR A 66 15.34 -6.17 0.63
N ILE A 67 14.11 -5.84 0.97
CA ILE A 67 13.75 -4.94 2.07
C ILE A 67 13.25 -5.78 3.24
N VAL A 68 13.74 -5.46 4.43
CA VAL A 68 13.36 -6.09 5.69
C VAL A 68 12.48 -5.12 6.46
N LEU A 69 11.28 -5.58 6.80
CA LEU A 69 10.38 -4.93 7.75
C LEU A 69 10.29 -5.79 9.00
N LYS A 70 10.19 -5.13 10.15
CA LYS A 70 9.81 -5.81 11.39
C LYS A 70 8.37 -6.32 11.29
N ASP A 71 8.07 -7.36 12.04
CA ASP A 71 6.77 -8.04 11.95
C ASP A 71 5.60 -7.14 12.39
N GLU A 72 5.84 -6.18 13.27
CA GLU A 72 4.86 -5.15 13.67
C GLU A 72 4.38 -4.26 12.50
N TYR A 73 5.12 -4.19 11.39
CA TYR A 73 4.74 -3.43 10.18
C TYR A 73 4.34 -4.35 9.00
N ALA A 74 4.32 -5.66 9.21
CA ALA A 74 4.02 -6.59 8.13
C ALA A 74 2.57 -6.48 7.68
N GLU A 75 1.62 -6.42 8.62
CA GLU A 75 0.20 -6.27 8.31
C GLU A 75 -0.10 -4.91 7.66
N ASP A 76 0.49 -3.84 8.18
CA ASP A 76 0.42 -2.49 7.59
C ASP A 76 0.90 -2.49 6.13
N TYR A 77 2.02 -3.16 5.84
CA TYR A 77 2.53 -3.28 4.47
C TYR A 77 1.61 -4.11 3.56
N LEU A 78 1.09 -5.24 4.06
CA LEU A 78 0.19 -6.09 3.28
C LEU A 78 -1.12 -5.38 2.96
N LEU A 79 -1.63 -4.58 3.90
CA LEU A 79 -2.82 -3.77 3.68
C LEU A 79 -2.57 -2.67 2.64
N LEU A 80 -1.43 -1.99 2.74
CA LEU A 80 -1.04 -0.98 1.75
C LEU A 80 -0.89 -1.61 0.36
N LYS A 81 -0.22 -2.77 0.28
CA LYS A 81 -0.07 -3.56 -0.96
C LYS A 81 -1.41 -3.93 -1.57
N LYS A 82 -2.36 -4.45 -0.76
CA LYS A 82 -3.72 -4.83 -1.22
C LYS A 82 -4.37 -3.69 -2.00
N TYR A 83 -4.39 -2.48 -1.44
CA TYR A 83 -5.06 -1.35 -2.07
C TYR A 83 -4.27 -0.78 -3.24
N THR A 84 -2.94 -0.72 -3.17
CA THR A 84 -2.13 -0.30 -4.32
C THR A 84 -2.25 -1.26 -5.50
N ASP A 85 -2.34 -2.57 -5.25
CA ASP A 85 -2.54 -3.60 -6.28
C ASP A 85 -3.95 -3.47 -6.89
N MET A 86 -4.98 -3.40 -6.04
CA MET A 86 -6.37 -3.24 -6.46
C MET A 86 -6.55 -2.00 -7.36
N PHE A 87 -5.93 -0.88 -6.98
CA PHE A 87 -6.04 0.34 -7.76
C PHE A 87 -5.26 0.24 -9.07
N GLN A 88 -4.02 -0.28 -9.07
CA GLN A 88 -3.26 -0.48 -10.31
C GLN A 88 -3.95 -1.36 -11.33
N GLU A 89 -4.62 -2.44 -10.91
CA GLU A 89 -5.37 -3.33 -11.81
C GLU A 89 -6.63 -2.68 -12.43
N SER A 90 -7.03 -1.51 -11.90
CA SER A 90 -8.24 -0.78 -12.34
C SER A 90 -7.94 0.33 -13.35
N PHE A 91 -6.69 0.46 -13.81
CA PHE A 91 -6.22 1.41 -14.82
C PHE A 91 -5.63 0.69 -16.03
#